data_AF-A0A2E3HCG8-F1
#
_entry.id   AF-A0A2E3HCG8-F1
#
_cell.length_a   1.000
_cell.length_b   1.000
_cell.length_c   1.000
_cell.angle_alpha   90.00
_cell.angle_beta   90.00
_cell.angle_gamma   90.00
#
_symmetry.space_group_name_H-M   'P 1'
#
loop_
_entity.id
_entity.type
_entity.pdbx_description
1 polymer ?
#
loop_
_entity_poly.entity_id
_entity_poly.type
_entity_poly.pdbx_seq_one_letter_code
_entity_poly.pdbx_strand_id
1 'polypeptide(L)'
;PVLSDIQTNTDNMKFLKKMMTGLAMAALVSNARVALAAVFFALAGNAIAGEGWLVSFEKAKEKAAKEGKPILMEFTGSDWCPPCKALHKNVLAKDVFKEEMPKHFVLLKLDNPRDKSKQTPEEIEQYKKLSQEYKISGVPSILLADTGGKVFYRTSGYGGQPAKVWVDDMVSKTAIPEALEDANAAKGLERAKLLDKALGLMGSDAAIQRKEDIKEIITLDSKNEAGLKAKYEGVMVATEIKDSLQAIMSENRGAKPEDMIVKIDELIKDKSPKGEALQEVLFTKSNLYFRAKKMEEAEALLREAMKVAPDSKTGKRIPDILERFFSKEKES
;
A
#
# COMPACT_ATOMS: atom_id res chain seq x y z
N PRO A 1 34.82 -34.62 -76.32
CA PRO A 1 34.05 -33.43 -75.87
C PRO A 1 32.65 -33.72 -75.29
N VAL A 2 32.01 -34.86 -75.62
CA VAL A 2 30.62 -35.15 -75.17
C VAL A 2 30.55 -35.96 -73.86
N LEU A 3 31.64 -36.60 -73.43
CA LEU A 3 31.68 -37.41 -72.20
C LEU A 3 31.99 -36.60 -70.91
N SER A 4 32.60 -35.42 -71.03
CA SER A 4 32.86 -34.54 -69.87
C SER A 4 31.60 -33.85 -69.35
N ASP A 5 30.64 -33.54 -70.23
CA ASP A 5 29.44 -32.79 -69.89
C ASP A 5 28.36 -33.64 -69.21
N ILE A 6 28.38 -34.96 -69.42
CA ILE A 6 27.44 -35.91 -68.78
C ILE A 6 27.84 -36.15 -67.31
N GLN A 7 29.15 -36.15 -67.00
CA GLN A 7 29.67 -36.35 -65.65
C GLN A 7 29.37 -35.14 -64.75
N THR A 8 29.54 -33.92 -65.27
CA THR A 8 29.23 -32.68 -64.55
C THR A 8 27.74 -32.52 -64.26
N ASN A 9 26.86 -33.05 -65.11
CA ASN A 9 25.42 -32.98 -64.91
C ASN A 9 24.91 -34.01 -63.88
N THR A 10 25.52 -35.19 -63.82
CA THR A 10 25.21 -36.21 -62.81
C THR A 10 25.72 -35.83 -61.41
N ASP A 11 26.87 -35.17 -61.31
CA ASP A 11 27.39 -34.69 -60.02
C ASP A 11 26.63 -33.47 -59.48
N ASN A 12 26.21 -32.52 -60.34
CA ASN A 12 25.34 -31.41 -59.94
C ASN A 12 23.95 -31.89 -59.49
N MET A 13 23.40 -32.92 -60.14
CA MET A 13 22.10 -33.49 -59.77
C MET A 13 22.19 -34.31 -58.47
N LYS A 14 23.32 -34.99 -58.22
CA LYS A 14 23.60 -35.61 -56.91
C LYS A 14 23.78 -34.55 -55.82
N PHE A 15 24.43 -33.42 -56.11
CA PHE A 15 24.62 -32.32 -55.16
C PHE A 15 23.30 -31.64 -54.79
N LEU A 16 22.44 -31.34 -55.79
CA LEU A 16 21.08 -30.81 -55.53
C LEU A 16 20.20 -31.80 -54.77
N LYS A 17 20.27 -33.11 -55.06
CA LYS A 17 19.51 -34.14 -54.34
C LYS A 17 19.99 -34.29 -52.89
N LYS A 18 21.29 -34.12 -52.63
CA LYS A 18 21.89 -34.11 -51.27
C LYS A 18 21.55 -32.82 -50.51
N MET A 19 21.43 -31.69 -51.19
CA MET A 19 21.04 -30.41 -50.61
C MET A 19 19.53 -30.35 -50.29
N MET A 20 18.67 -30.92 -51.15
CA MET A 20 17.23 -31.01 -50.89
C MET A 20 16.86 -32.07 -49.83
N THR A 21 17.63 -33.16 -49.70
CA THR A 21 17.47 -34.11 -48.58
C THR A 21 18.03 -33.56 -47.25
N GLY A 22 19.07 -32.72 -47.29
CA GLY A 22 19.57 -31.99 -46.13
C GLY A 22 18.61 -30.92 -45.61
N LEU A 23 17.94 -30.17 -46.50
CA LEU A 23 16.92 -29.19 -46.09
C LEU A 23 15.64 -29.86 -45.56
N ALA A 24 15.25 -31.02 -46.07
CA ALA A 24 14.10 -31.78 -45.55
C ALA A 24 14.36 -32.37 -44.15
N MET A 25 15.60 -32.79 -43.84
CA MET A 25 15.96 -33.23 -42.47
C MET A 25 16.15 -32.07 -41.49
N ALA A 26 16.58 -30.89 -41.93
CA ALA A 26 16.69 -29.71 -41.06
C ALA A 26 15.32 -29.08 -40.72
N ALA A 27 14.30 -29.28 -41.56
CA ALA A 27 12.94 -28.80 -41.33
C ALA A 27 12.05 -29.79 -40.55
N LEU A 28 12.46 -31.06 -40.36
CA LEU A 28 11.68 -32.09 -39.65
C LEU A 28 12.21 -32.45 -38.26
N VAL A 29 13.41 -32.00 -37.87
CA VAL A 29 13.93 -32.19 -36.50
C VAL A 29 13.71 -30.95 -35.61
N SER A 30 13.25 -29.84 -36.16
CA SER A 30 12.98 -28.60 -35.42
C SER A 30 11.57 -28.53 -34.81
N ASN A 31 10.66 -29.45 -35.17
CA ASN A 31 9.27 -29.44 -34.69
C ASN A 31 8.90 -30.57 -33.72
N ALA A 32 9.84 -31.44 -33.35
CA ALA A 32 9.58 -32.55 -32.40
C ALA A 32 10.19 -32.34 -31.00
N ARG A 33 11.03 -31.30 -30.80
CA ARG A 33 11.54 -30.93 -29.46
C ARG A 33 10.69 -29.87 -28.73
N VAL A 34 9.72 -29.27 -29.41
CA VAL A 34 8.78 -28.32 -28.79
C VAL A 34 7.51 -29.01 -28.28
N ALA A 35 7.24 -30.25 -28.71
CA ALA A 35 6.02 -30.97 -28.32
C ALA A 35 6.18 -31.92 -27.09
N LEU A 36 7.39 -32.11 -26.56
CA LEU A 36 7.65 -32.97 -25.39
C LEU A 36 8.16 -32.21 -24.15
N ALA A 37 8.14 -30.87 -24.16
CA ALA A 37 8.31 -30.04 -22.96
C ALA A 37 6.96 -29.55 -22.38
N ALA A 38 5.84 -29.84 -23.05
CA ALA A 38 4.52 -29.34 -22.70
C ALA A 38 3.68 -30.30 -21.82
N VAL A 39 4.18 -31.48 -21.45
CA VAL A 39 3.38 -32.51 -20.75
C VAL A 39 3.88 -32.84 -19.33
N PHE A 40 4.94 -32.19 -18.84
CA PHE A 40 5.47 -32.45 -17.49
C PHE A 40 5.23 -31.36 -16.43
N PHE A 41 4.38 -30.36 -16.71
CA PHE A 41 4.10 -29.26 -15.75
C PHE A 41 2.66 -29.17 -15.26
N ALA A 42 1.91 -30.28 -15.29
CA ALA A 42 0.52 -30.33 -14.82
C ALA A 42 0.37 -30.80 -13.35
N LEU A 43 1.40 -30.66 -12.51
CA LEU A 43 1.32 -30.97 -11.07
C LEU A 43 1.96 -29.89 -10.17
N ALA A 44 2.06 -28.65 -10.62
CA ALA A 44 2.18 -27.54 -9.68
C ALA A 44 0.75 -27.19 -9.21
N GLY A 45 0.37 -27.72 -8.04
CA GLY A 45 -0.88 -27.35 -7.37
C GLY A 45 -1.02 -25.82 -7.37
N ASN A 46 -2.01 -25.34 -8.13
CA ASN A 46 -2.43 -23.95 -8.09
C ASN A 46 -3.02 -23.71 -6.70
N ALA A 47 -2.20 -23.17 -5.81
CA ALA A 47 -2.63 -22.64 -4.52
C ALA A 47 -3.37 -21.32 -4.78
N ILE A 48 -4.57 -21.44 -5.38
CA ILE A 48 -5.49 -20.35 -5.65
C ILE A 48 -6.50 -20.35 -4.50
N ALA A 49 -6.46 -19.33 -3.65
CA ALA A 49 -7.45 -19.15 -2.60
C ALA A 49 -8.63 -18.33 -3.13
N GLY A 50 -9.35 -18.89 -4.10
CA GLY A 50 -10.48 -18.24 -4.78
C GLY A 50 -10.10 -17.11 -5.74
N GLU A 51 -10.98 -16.85 -6.71
CA GLU A 51 -11.02 -15.70 -7.65
C GLU A 51 -9.69 -14.97 -7.93
N GLY A 52 -8.67 -15.70 -8.41
CA GLY A 52 -7.42 -15.09 -8.90
C GLY A 52 -6.38 -14.69 -7.85
N TRP A 53 -6.63 -14.96 -6.56
CA TRP A 53 -5.66 -14.68 -5.49
C TRP A 53 -4.68 -15.83 -5.26
N LEU A 54 -3.39 -15.50 -5.16
CA LEU A 54 -2.35 -16.40 -4.69
C LEU A 54 -2.27 -16.36 -3.15
N VAL A 55 -1.70 -17.42 -2.56
CA VAL A 55 -1.38 -17.49 -1.11
C VAL A 55 0.09 -17.75 -0.82
N SER A 56 0.90 -18.00 -1.86
CA SER A 56 2.34 -18.15 -1.76
C SER A 56 3.03 -16.90 -2.28
N PHE A 57 3.89 -16.30 -1.45
CA PHE A 57 4.64 -15.10 -1.81
C PHE A 57 5.67 -15.38 -2.91
N GLU A 58 6.33 -16.54 -2.87
CA GLU A 58 7.25 -16.95 -3.93
C GLU A 58 6.53 -17.09 -5.28
N LYS A 59 5.37 -17.77 -5.33
CA LYS A 59 4.56 -17.84 -6.56
C LYS A 59 4.07 -16.47 -7.02
N ALA A 60 3.78 -15.56 -6.09
CA ALA A 60 3.41 -14.20 -6.42
C ALA A 60 4.56 -13.43 -7.08
N LYS A 61 5.78 -13.53 -6.55
CA LYS A 61 6.98 -12.95 -7.17
C LYS A 61 7.28 -13.54 -8.55
N GLU A 62 7.20 -14.86 -8.69
CA GLU A 62 7.40 -15.52 -9.99
C GLU A 62 6.40 -15.02 -11.04
N LYS A 63 5.11 -14.97 -10.68
CA LYS A 63 4.05 -14.45 -11.57
C LYS A 63 4.25 -12.96 -11.86
N ALA A 64 4.60 -12.17 -10.86
CA ALA A 64 4.85 -10.73 -10.98
C ALA A 64 6.00 -10.44 -11.94
N ALA A 65 7.13 -11.15 -11.79
CA ALA A 65 8.28 -11.04 -12.67
C ALA A 65 7.93 -11.46 -14.11
N LYS A 66 7.14 -12.53 -14.29
CA LYS A 66 6.71 -12.98 -15.61
C LYS A 66 5.75 -12.01 -16.30
N GLU A 67 4.85 -11.39 -15.55
CA GLU A 67 3.83 -10.48 -16.10
C GLU A 67 4.27 -9.01 -16.12
N GLY A 68 5.41 -8.67 -15.51
CA GLY A 68 5.87 -7.29 -15.37
C GLY A 68 4.94 -6.44 -14.50
N LYS A 69 4.22 -7.06 -13.56
CA LYS A 69 3.23 -6.39 -12.70
C LYS A 69 3.68 -6.34 -11.25
N PRO A 70 3.42 -5.24 -10.51
CA PRO A 70 3.59 -5.22 -9.07
C PRO A 70 2.67 -6.23 -8.35
N ILE A 71 3.00 -6.53 -7.10
CA ILE A 71 2.22 -7.41 -6.23
C ILE A 71 1.38 -6.53 -5.29
N LEU A 72 0.07 -6.79 -5.23
CA LEU A 72 -0.79 -6.31 -4.16
C LEU A 72 -0.90 -7.39 -3.10
N MET A 73 -0.39 -7.10 -1.90
CA MET A 73 -0.42 -8.01 -0.75
C MET A 73 -1.48 -7.55 0.24
N GLU A 74 -2.47 -8.40 0.50
CA GLU A 74 -3.46 -8.21 1.55
C GLU A 74 -3.07 -9.02 2.80
N PHE A 75 -2.68 -8.34 3.86
CA PHE A 75 -2.60 -8.94 5.20
C PHE A 75 -3.96 -8.83 5.88
N THR A 76 -4.54 -9.96 6.27
CA THR A 76 -5.93 -10.03 6.70
C THR A 76 -6.16 -11.05 7.82
N GLY A 77 -7.32 -10.92 8.46
CA GLY A 77 -7.80 -11.85 9.49
C GLY A 77 -9.25 -12.23 9.19
N SER A 78 -9.44 -13.17 8.26
CA SER A 78 -10.70 -13.33 7.54
C SER A 78 -11.94 -13.65 8.40
N ASP A 79 -11.78 -14.33 9.54
CA ASP A 79 -12.89 -14.72 10.43
C ASP A 79 -13.11 -13.75 11.60
N TRP A 80 -12.05 -13.15 12.15
CA TRP A 80 -12.10 -12.38 13.39
C TRP A 80 -12.04 -10.87 13.24
N CYS A 81 -11.60 -10.33 12.10
CA CYS A 81 -11.39 -8.89 11.90
C CYS A 81 -12.59 -8.23 11.18
N PRO A 82 -13.43 -7.41 11.87
CA PRO A 82 -14.55 -6.72 11.23
C PRO A 82 -14.18 -5.79 10.06
N PRO A 83 -13.14 -4.92 10.15
CA PRO A 83 -12.80 -4.06 9.02
C PRO A 83 -12.25 -4.85 7.83
N CYS A 84 -11.59 -6.00 8.06
CA CYS A 84 -11.16 -6.90 6.99
C CYS A 84 -12.36 -7.50 6.24
N LYS A 85 -13.35 -8.01 6.98
CA LYS A 85 -14.61 -8.50 6.39
C LYS A 85 -15.36 -7.41 5.63
N ALA A 86 -15.34 -6.18 6.14
CA ALA A 86 -15.93 -5.04 5.45
C ALA A 86 -15.20 -4.71 4.14
N LEU A 87 -13.87 -4.67 4.13
CA LEU A 87 -13.07 -4.44 2.92
C LEU A 87 -13.36 -5.51 1.87
N HIS A 88 -13.34 -6.79 2.26
CA HIS A 88 -13.66 -7.90 1.37
C HIS A 88 -15.06 -7.76 0.77
N LYS A 89 -16.09 -7.59 1.61
CA LYS A 89 -17.49 -7.49 1.15
C LYS A 89 -17.74 -6.27 0.25
N ASN A 90 -17.19 -5.12 0.63
CA ASN A 90 -17.53 -3.86 0.00
C ASN A 90 -16.64 -3.52 -1.20
N VAL A 91 -15.45 -4.12 -1.30
CA VAL A 91 -14.45 -3.82 -2.34
C VAL A 91 -13.96 -5.08 -3.03
N LEU A 92 -13.24 -5.97 -2.33
CA LEU A 92 -12.48 -7.06 -2.98
C LEU A 92 -13.38 -8.08 -3.69
N ALA A 93 -14.61 -8.28 -3.19
CA ALA A 93 -15.60 -9.18 -3.79
C ALA A 93 -16.48 -8.50 -4.86
N LYS A 94 -16.24 -7.23 -5.21
CA LYS A 94 -17.03 -6.50 -6.23
C LYS A 94 -16.42 -6.69 -7.62
N ASP A 95 -17.28 -6.69 -8.63
CA ASP A 95 -16.87 -6.90 -10.03
C ASP A 95 -15.84 -5.88 -10.49
N VAL A 96 -16.01 -4.60 -10.13
CA VAL A 96 -15.02 -3.54 -10.43
C VAL A 96 -13.62 -3.89 -9.92
N PHE A 97 -13.49 -4.54 -8.77
CA PHE A 97 -12.19 -4.99 -8.26
C PHE A 97 -11.69 -6.20 -9.05
N LYS A 98 -12.55 -7.22 -9.22
CA LYS A 98 -12.19 -8.48 -9.89
C LYS A 98 -11.78 -8.29 -11.34
N GLU A 99 -12.39 -7.33 -12.02
CA GLU A 99 -12.10 -7.01 -13.42
C GLU A 99 -10.87 -6.12 -13.56
N GLU A 100 -10.71 -5.11 -12.70
CA GLU A 100 -9.68 -4.09 -12.90
C GLU A 100 -8.34 -4.45 -12.24
N MET A 101 -8.35 -4.94 -11.01
CA MET A 101 -7.12 -5.12 -10.24
C MET A 101 -6.15 -6.14 -10.85
N PRO A 102 -6.58 -7.30 -11.39
CA PRO A 102 -5.67 -8.25 -12.03
C PRO A 102 -4.98 -7.73 -13.31
N LYS A 103 -5.48 -6.65 -13.92
CA LYS A 103 -4.80 -5.99 -15.05
C LYS A 103 -3.52 -5.29 -14.59
N HIS A 104 -3.51 -4.78 -13.37
CA HIS A 104 -2.43 -3.96 -12.81
C HIS A 104 -1.56 -4.70 -11.80
N PHE A 105 -2.09 -5.71 -11.12
CA PHE A 105 -1.43 -6.37 -10.00
C PHE A 105 -1.48 -7.89 -10.07
N VAL A 106 -0.45 -8.53 -9.54
CA VAL A 106 -0.56 -9.89 -9.01
C VAL A 106 -1.13 -9.83 -7.59
N LEU A 107 -2.23 -10.53 -7.36
CA LEU A 107 -2.94 -10.49 -6.08
C LEU A 107 -2.44 -11.60 -5.15
N LEU A 108 -1.99 -11.22 -3.95
CA LEU A 108 -1.52 -12.13 -2.91
C LEU A 108 -2.28 -11.89 -1.60
N LYS A 109 -2.90 -12.95 -1.09
CA LYS A 109 -3.57 -12.94 0.21
C LYS A 109 -2.70 -13.61 1.25
N LEU A 110 -2.42 -12.88 2.32
CA LEU A 110 -1.71 -13.32 3.51
C LEU A 110 -2.70 -13.28 4.67
N ASP A 111 -3.35 -14.40 4.93
CA ASP A 111 -4.42 -14.51 5.92
C ASP A 111 -3.93 -15.15 7.23
N ASN A 112 -4.45 -14.67 8.35
CA ASN A 112 -4.23 -15.21 9.68
C ASN A 112 -5.56 -15.45 10.41
N PRO A 113 -6.40 -16.40 9.95
CA PRO A 113 -7.66 -16.77 10.60
C PRO A 113 -7.42 -17.40 11.98
N ARG A 114 -8.46 -17.45 12.83
CA ARG A 114 -8.43 -18.27 14.06
C ARG A 114 -8.48 -19.75 13.73
N ASP A 115 -9.32 -20.12 12.76
CA ASP A 115 -9.36 -21.48 12.25
C ASP A 115 -8.18 -21.75 11.31
N LYS A 116 -7.20 -22.53 11.81
CA LYS A 116 -6.01 -22.94 11.06
C LYS A 116 -6.23 -24.18 10.19
N SER A 117 -7.39 -24.83 10.25
CA SER A 117 -7.64 -26.10 9.55
C SER A 117 -7.52 -26.02 8.03
N LYS A 118 -7.65 -24.82 7.47
CA LYS A 118 -7.57 -24.54 6.03
C LYS A 118 -6.23 -23.94 5.59
N GLN A 119 -5.26 -23.83 6.50
CA GLN A 119 -3.93 -23.31 6.18
C GLN A 119 -2.89 -24.43 6.22
N THR A 120 -1.93 -24.39 5.31
CA THR A 120 -0.75 -25.25 5.43
C THR A 120 0.24 -24.70 6.47
N PRO A 121 1.11 -25.53 7.07
CA PRO A 121 2.17 -25.04 7.94
C PRO A 121 3.06 -23.97 7.31
N GLU A 122 3.32 -24.09 6.01
CA GLU A 122 4.11 -23.12 5.23
C GLU A 122 3.41 -21.78 5.11
N GLU A 123 2.09 -21.76 4.90
CA GLU A 123 1.30 -20.52 4.85
C GLU A 123 1.30 -19.80 6.20
N ILE A 124 1.18 -20.56 7.30
CA ILE A 124 1.22 -20.02 8.67
C ILE A 124 2.59 -19.39 8.97
N GLU A 125 3.67 -20.11 8.66
CA GLU A 125 5.03 -19.60 8.90
C GLU A 125 5.37 -18.43 7.96
N GLN A 126 4.94 -18.48 6.69
CA GLN A 126 5.08 -17.37 5.75
C GLN A 126 4.38 -16.11 6.27
N TYR A 127 3.14 -16.21 6.76
CA TYR A 127 2.44 -15.07 7.34
C TYR A 127 3.24 -14.48 8.51
N LYS A 128 3.72 -15.32 9.44
CA LYS A 128 4.51 -14.88 10.58
C LYS A 128 5.80 -14.17 10.15
N LYS A 129 6.55 -14.76 9.22
CA LYS A 129 7.79 -14.18 8.70
C LYS A 129 7.53 -12.84 8.01
N LEU A 130 6.60 -12.79 7.05
CA LEU A 130 6.34 -11.59 6.27
C LEU A 130 5.69 -10.48 7.09
N SER A 131 4.83 -10.82 8.07
CA SER A 131 4.26 -9.82 8.97
C SER A 131 5.33 -9.16 9.85
N GLN A 132 6.34 -9.91 10.30
CA GLN A 132 7.50 -9.36 11.00
C GLN A 132 8.38 -8.51 10.07
N GLU A 133 8.74 -9.04 8.91
CA GLU A 133 9.60 -8.38 7.92
C GLU A 133 9.02 -7.03 7.47
N TYR A 134 7.73 -7.01 7.12
CA TYR A 134 7.04 -5.79 6.72
C TYR A 134 6.48 -4.98 7.89
N LYS A 135 6.73 -5.37 9.13
CA LYS A 135 6.30 -4.68 10.36
C LYS A 135 4.80 -4.40 10.37
N ILE A 136 4.00 -5.43 10.09
CA ILE A 136 2.54 -5.35 10.11
C ILE A 136 2.05 -5.26 11.56
N SER A 137 1.49 -4.11 11.93
CA SER A 137 0.99 -3.83 13.28
C SER A 137 -0.53 -3.99 13.42
N GLY A 138 -1.26 -4.14 12.31
CA GLY A 138 -2.72 -4.26 12.29
C GLY A 138 -3.24 -4.75 10.94
N VAL A 139 -4.52 -5.16 10.91
CA VAL A 139 -5.20 -5.64 9.70
C VAL A 139 -6.58 -4.96 9.53
N PRO A 140 -7.07 -4.77 8.29
CA PRO A 140 -6.39 -5.13 7.04
C PRO A 140 -5.20 -4.21 6.78
N SER A 141 -4.12 -4.77 6.21
CA SER A 141 -3.00 -3.96 5.71
C SER A 141 -2.74 -4.32 4.26
N ILE A 142 -2.64 -3.29 3.42
CA ILE A 142 -2.41 -3.42 1.98
C ILE A 142 -1.02 -2.91 1.67
N LEU A 143 -0.20 -3.75 1.06
CA LEU A 143 1.12 -3.36 0.56
C LEU A 143 1.14 -3.51 -0.96
N LEU A 144 1.72 -2.53 -1.65
CA LEU A 144 2.09 -2.67 -3.05
C LEU A 144 3.61 -2.78 -3.13
N ALA A 145 4.06 -3.86 -3.77
CA ALA A 145 5.47 -4.17 -3.93
C ALA A 145 5.83 -4.40 -5.40
N ASP A 146 7.09 -4.16 -5.73
CA ASP A 146 7.62 -4.53 -7.04
C ASP A 146 7.68 -6.06 -7.23
N THR A 147 8.19 -6.49 -8.39
CA THR A 147 8.30 -7.92 -8.73
C THR A 147 9.26 -8.69 -7.82
N GLY A 148 10.18 -8.00 -7.13
CA GLY A 148 11.09 -8.57 -6.14
C GLY A 148 10.54 -8.59 -4.71
N GLY A 149 9.38 -7.96 -4.47
CA GLY A 149 8.79 -7.85 -3.14
C GLY A 149 9.21 -6.60 -2.34
N LYS A 150 9.90 -5.64 -2.97
CA LYS A 150 10.21 -4.36 -2.33
C LYS A 150 8.98 -3.46 -2.32
N VAL A 151 8.52 -3.11 -1.12
CA VAL A 151 7.32 -2.29 -0.92
C VAL A 151 7.57 -0.84 -1.31
N PHE A 152 6.71 -0.29 -2.15
CA PHE A 152 6.71 1.14 -2.52
C PHE A 152 5.50 1.90 -2.00
N TYR A 153 4.44 1.19 -1.57
CA TYR A 153 3.26 1.80 -0.97
C TYR A 153 2.66 0.90 0.12
N ARG A 154 2.10 1.53 1.17
CA ARG A 154 1.39 0.83 2.25
C ARG A 154 0.24 1.64 2.80
N THR A 155 -0.81 0.95 3.19
CA THR A 155 -1.93 1.51 3.96
C THR A 155 -2.49 0.48 4.95
N SER A 156 -3.12 0.96 6.01
CA SER A 156 -3.71 0.12 7.06
C SER A 156 -5.12 0.57 7.40
N GLY A 157 -5.99 -0.40 7.64
CA GLY A 157 -7.41 -0.20 7.88
C GLY A 157 -8.24 -0.08 6.61
N TYR A 158 -9.55 0.06 6.80
CA TYR A 158 -10.50 0.35 5.73
C TYR A 158 -11.50 1.41 6.22
N GLY A 159 -11.63 2.48 5.45
CA GLY A 159 -12.40 3.67 5.82
C GLY A 159 -13.85 3.65 5.37
N GLY A 160 -14.30 2.57 4.71
CA GLY A 160 -15.65 2.48 4.14
C GLY A 160 -15.76 3.11 2.74
N GLN A 161 -14.65 3.30 2.03
CA GLN A 161 -14.66 3.87 0.68
C GLN A 161 -15.46 2.99 -0.30
N PRO A 162 -16.19 3.58 -1.26
CA PRO A 162 -16.79 2.83 -2.36
C PRO A 162 -15.75 2.04 -3.16
N ALA A 163 -16.13 0.87 -3.68
CA ALA A 163 -15.22 -0.03 -4.38
C ALA A 163 -14.45 0.65 -5.52
N LYS A 164 -15.14 1.42 -6.38
CA LYS A 164 -14.50 2.11 -7.49
C LYS A 164 -13.44 3.11 -7.02
N VAL A 165 -13.74 3.90 -5.99
CA VAL A 165 -12.80 4.90 -5.44
C VAL A 165 -11.55 4.20 -4.89
N TRP A 166 -11.74 3.08 -4.19
CA TRP A 166 -10.60 2.31 -3.66
C TRP A 166 -9.75 1.69 -4.78
N VAL A 167 -10.39 1.13 -5.82
CA VAL A 167 -9.70 0.55 -6.98
C VAL A 167 -8.91 1.61 -7.74
N ASP A 168 -9.55 2.74 -8.07
CA ASP A 168 -8.90 3.85 -8.77
C ASP A 168 -7.68 4.35 -7.98
N ASP A 169 -7.81 4.47 -6.64
CA ASP A 169 -6.72 4.89 -5.76
C ASP A 169 -5.53 3.91 -5.79
N MET A 170 -5.78 2.60 -5.65
CA MET A 170 -4.71 1.59 -5.71
C MET A 170 -4.04 1.54 -7.10
N VAL A 171 -4.82 1.64 -8.18
CA VAL A 171 -4.28 1.67 -9.55
C VAL A 171 -3.41 2.91 -9.75
N SER A 172 -3.80 4.07 -9.22
CA SER A 172 -2.98 5.30 -9.32
C SER A 172 -1.62 5.15 -8.65
N LYS A 173 -1.48 4.27 -7.64
CA LYS A 173 -0.21 4.02 -6.94
C LYS A 173 0.82 3.28 -7.79
N THR A 174 0.42 2.67 -8.91
CA THR A 174 1.36 2.00 -9.82
C THR A 174 2.36 2.97 -10.45
N ALA A 175 2.05 4.27 -10.48
CA ALA A 175 2.96 5.33 -10.95
C ALA A 175 4.04 5.74 -9.93
N ILE A 176 3.98 5.26 -8.68
CA ILE A 176 4.94 5.64 -7.63
C ILE A 176 6.39 5.22 -7.98
N PRO A 177 6.67 3.98 -8.41
CA PRO A 177 8.04 3.56 -8.71
C PRO A 177 8.70 4.44 -9.78
N GLU A 178 8.00 4.73 -10.87
CA GLU A 178 8.47 5.61 -11.93
C GLU A 178 8.71 7.04 -11.40
N ALA A 179 7.76 7.59 -10.63
CA ALA A 179 7.93 8.93 -10.05
C ALA A 179 9.14 9.01 -9.09
N LEU A 180 9.44 7.93 -8.37
CA LEU A 180 10.63 7.86 -7.51
C LEU A 180 11.92 7.70 -8.32
N GLU A 181 11.88 6.97 -9.44
CA GLU A 181 13.01 6.84 -10.36
C GLU A 181 13.34 8.19 -11.00
N ASP A 182 12.34 8.90 -11.52
CA ASP A 182 12.47 10.26 -12.04
C ASP A 182 13.10 11.19 -11.00
N ALA A 183 12.60 11.16 -9.76
CA ALA A 183 13.15 11.94 -8.67
C ALA A 183 14.63 11.62 -8.39
N ASN A 184 15.02 10.34 -8.46
CA ASN A 184 16.39 9.87 -8.27
C ASN A 184 17.34 10.28 -9.40
N ALA A 185 16.84 10.46 -10.61
CA ALA A 185 17.61 10.98 -11.74
C ALA A 185 17.83 12.50 -11.68
N ALA A 186 16.95 13.23 -10.99
CA ALA A 186 16.99 14.69 -10.90
C ALA A 186 17.89 15.22 -9.76
N LYS A 187 18.17 16.53 -9.77
CA LYS A 187 18.91 17.25 -8.71
C LYS A 187 18.25 18.59 -8.42
N GLY A 188 18.58 19.17 -7.26
CA GLY A 188 18.13 20.52 -6.90
C GLY A 188 16.60 20.63 -6.77
N LEU A 189 16.05 21.78 -7.14
CA LEU A 189 14.61 22.06 -7.02
C LEU A 189 13.75 21.11 -7.86
N GLU A 190 14.26 20.61 -8.99
CA GLU A 190 13.52 19.64 -9.81
C GLU A 190 13.35 18.30 -9.09
N ARG A 191 14.38 17.82 -8.39
CA ARG A 191 14.27 16.66 -7.52
C ARG A 191 13.23 16.87 -6.42
N ALA A 192 13.18 18.06 -5.81
CA ALA A 192 12.18 18.38 -4.81
C ALA A 192 10.74 18.26 -5.35
N LYS A 193 10.48 18.76 -6.56
CA LYS A 193 9.17 18.68 -7.22
C LYS A 193 8.79 17.24 -7.59
N LEU A 194 9.74 16.44 -8.05
CA LEU A 194 9.48 15.04 -8.40
C LEU A 194 9.24 14.18 -7.15
N LEU A 195 9.98 14.43 -6.06
CA LEU A 195 9.67 13.82 -4.77
C LEU A 195 8.28 14.26 -4.26
N ASP A 196 7.91 15.54 -4.40
CA ASP A 196 6.56 16.01 -4.06
C ASP A 196 5.47 15.27 -4.84
N LYS A 197 5.67 15.10 -6.16
CA LYS A 197 4.76 14.30 -7.02
C LYS A 197 4.66 12.86 -6.51
N ALA A 198 5.78 12.20 -6.21
CA ALA A 198 5.80 10.83 -5.72
C ALA A 198 5.09 10.69 -4.36
N LEU A 199 5.32 11.61 -3.42
CA LEU A 199 4.65 11.65 -2.12
C LEU A 199 3.16 11.98 -2.26
N GLY A 200 2.79 12.85 -3.20
CA GLY A 200 1.40 13.17 -3.53
C GLY A 200 0.64 11.95 -4.02
N LEU A 201 1.26 11.11 -4.86
CA LEU A 201 0.67 9.84 -5.29
C LEU A 201 0.42 8.90 -4.12
N MET A 202 1.28 8.89 -3.08
CA MET A 202 1.08 8.04 -1.89
C MET A 202 -0.11 8.49 -1.02
N GLY A 203 -0.46 9.78 -1.04
CA GLY A 203 -1.40 10.36 -0.08
C GLY A 203 -0.77 10.59 1.30
N SER A 204 -1.42 11.43 2.11
CA SER A 204 -0.82 12.04 3.30
C SER A 204 -0.27 11.04 4.32
N ASP A 205 -1.04 10.00 4.69
CA ASP A 205 -0.64 9.05 5.72
C ASP A 205 0.60 8.21 5.32
N ALA A 206 0.67 7.80 4.05
CA ALA A 206 1.79 7.02 3.54
C ALA A 206 3.01 7.92 3.27
N ALA A 207 2.80 9.16 2.81
CA ALA A 207 3.86 10.13 2.61
C ALA A 207 4.60 10.47 3.92
N ILE A 208 3.89 10.55 5.05
CA ILE A 208 4.49 10.81 6.38
C ILE A 208 5.54 9.76 6.77
N GLN A 209 5.45 8.54 6.26
CA GLN A 209 6.44 7.49 6.53
C GLN A 209 7.78 7.74 5.83
N ARG A 210 7.83 8.66 4.86
CA ARG A 210 9.02 9.02 4.10
C ARG A 210 9.69 10.28 4.65
N LYS A 211 9.93 10.30 5.97
CA LYS A 211 10.48 11.46 6.71
C LYS A 211 11.80 11.97 6.11
N GLU A 212 12.66 11.09 5.60
CA GLU A 212 13.94 11.50 5.01
C GLU A 212 13.76 12.20 3.66
N ASP A 213 12.86 11.71 2.80
CA ASP A 213 12.54 12.42 1.54
C ASP A 213 11.89 13.78 1.83
N ILE A 214 11.04 13.87 2.86
CA ILE A 214 10.44 15.13 3.30
C ILE A 214 11.53 16.14 3.74
N LYS A 215 12.50 15.71 4.57
CA LYS A 215 13.63 16.55 4.99
C LYS A 215 14.48 16.99 3.79
N GLU A 216 14.67 16.10 2.83
CA GLU A 216 15.39 16.41 1.61
C GLU A 216 14.67 17.49 0.79
N ILE A 217 13.35 17.38 0.60
CA ILE A 217 12.55 18.40 -0.10
C ILE A 217 12.70 19.76 0.57
N ILE A 218 12.58 19.83 1.90
CA ILE A 218 12.75 21.07 2.69
C ILE A 218 14.15 21.68 2.45
N THR A 219 15.18 20.83 2.36
CA THR A 219 16.56 21.26 2.12
C THR A 219 16.75 21.77 0.68
N LEU A 220 16.22 21.05 -0.30
CA LEU A 220 16.34 21.38 -1.72
C LEU A 220 15.54 22.62 -2.11
N ASP A 221 14.42 22.89 -1.43
CA ASP A 221 13.60 24.10 -1.57
C ASP A 221 13.82 25.07 -0.38
N SER A 222 15.06 25.22 0.09
CA SER A 222 15.38 26.02 1.31
C SER A 222 14.89 27.48 1.28
N LYS A 223 14.80 28.07 0.07
CA LYS A 223 14.26 29.41 -0.21
C LYS A 223 12.75 29.45 -0.43
N ASN A 224 12.09 28.29 -0.39
CA ASN A 224 10.66 28.11 -0.62
C ASN A 224 10.19 28.64 -1.99
N GLU A 225 11.02 28.50 -3.03
CA GLU A 225 10.73 28.95 -4.39
C GLU A 225 9.60 28.13 -5.03
N ALA A 226 9.50 26.84 -4.69
CA ALA A 226 8.41 25.97 -5.13
C ALA A 226 7.26 25.87 -4.11
N GLY A 227 7.36 26.54 -2.95
CA GLY A 227 6.38 26.45 -1.87
C GLY A 227 6.41 25.11 -1.11
N LEU A 228 7.34 24.21 -1.45
CA LEU A 228 7.40 22.85 -0.92
C LEU A 228 7.96 22.84 0.50
N LYS A 229 8.93 23.70 0.80
CA LYS A 229 9.45 23.84 2.16
C LYS A 229 8.32 24.13 3.15
N ALA A 230 7.52 25.16 2.91
CA ALA A 230 6.42 25.54 3.81
C ALA A 230 5.38 24.41 3.94
N LYS A 231 5.04 23.75 2.82
CA LYS A 231 4.13 22.58 2.81
C LYS A 231 4.65 21.47 3.73
N TYR A 232 5.90 21.08 3.56
CA TYR A 232 6.48 19.92 4.23
C TYR A 232 6.93 20.19 5.67
N GLU A 233 7.34 21.41 6.01
CA GLU A 233 7.49 21.85 7.40
C GLU A 233 6.16 21.71 8.15
N GLY A 234 5.05 22.12 7.53
CA GLY A 234 3.70 21.92 8.09
C GLY A 234 3.36 20.45 8.33
N VAL A 235 3.69 19.57 7.37
CA VAL A 235 3.51 18.11 7.52
C VAL A 235 4.36 17.53 8.65
N MET A 236 5.62 17.97 8.77
CA MET A 236 6.52 17.54 9.84
C MET A 236 6.02 17.98 11.21
N VAL A 237 5.61 19.25 11.34
CA VAL A 237 5.03 19.77 12.60
C VAL A 237 3.78 18.97 12.99
N ALA A 238 2.86 18.72 12.05
CA ALA A 238 1.67 17.90 12.32
C ALA A 238 2.04 16.47 12.78
N THR A 239 3.06 15.87 12.17
CA THR A 239 3.56 14.54 12.54
C THR A 239 4.20 14.55 13.93
N GLU A 240 5.03 15.54 14.24
CA GLU A 240 5.66 15.70 15.56
C GLU A 240 4.60 15.87 16.65
N ILE A 241 3.56 16.67 16.40
CA ILE A 241 2.43 16.82 17.33
C ILE A 241 1.78 15.48 17.60
N LYS A 242 1.49 14.69 16.56
CA LYS A 242 0.88 13.36 16.71
C LYS A 242 1.77 12.40 17.50
N ASP A 243 3.07 12.36 17.17
CA ASP A 243 4.06 11.55 17.88
C ASP A 243 4.16 11.98 19.36
N SER A 244 4.16 13.29 19.65
CA SER A 244 4.15 13.83 21.01
C SER A 244 2.86 13.52 21.77
N LEU A 245 1.68 13.64 21.15
CA LEU A 245 0.42 13.23 21.77
C LEU A 245 0.43 11.74 22.11
N GLN A 246 0.90 10.90 21.20
CA GLN A 246 1.02 9.47 21.44
C GLN A 246 1.98 9.16 22.60
N ALA A 247 3.14 9.84 22.66
CA ALA A 247 4.10 9.69 23.74
C ALA A 247 3.53 10.15 25.09
N ILE A 248 2.86 11.31 25.13
CA ILE A 248 2.16 11.79 26.35
C ILE A 248 1.19 10.72 26.84
N MET A 249 0.40 10.12 25.95
CA MET A 249 -0.58 9.11 26.34
C MET A 249 0.03 7.76 26.73
N SER A 250 1.13 7.33 26.09
CA SER A 250 1.76 6.03 26.32
C SER A 250 2.68 6.03 27.54
N GLU A 251 3.45 7.09 27.75
CA GLU A 251 4.43 7.22 28.84
C GLU A 251 3.77 7.58 30.17
N ASN A 252 2.57 8.18 30.14
CA ASN A 252 1.84 8.61 31.33
C ASN A 252 0.62 7.71 31.61
N ARG A 253 0.74 6.41 31.28
CA ARG A 253 -0.30 5.42 31.63
C ARG A 253 -0.50 5.37 33.14
N GLY A 254 -1.70 5.76 33.58
CA GLY A 254 -2.07 5.83 35.00
C GLY A 254 -1.89 7.21 35.64
N ALA A 255 -1.30 8.18 34.94
CA ALA A 255 -1.25 9.56 35.42
C ALA A 255 -2.65 10.20 35.46
N LYS A 256 -2.77 11.25 36.28
CA LYS A 256 -4.00 12.05 36.35
C LYS A 256 -4.22 12.77 35.01
N PRO A 257 -5.46 12.91 34.53
CA PRO A 257 -5.74 13.64 33.30
C PRO A 257 -5.21 15.07 33.30
N GLU A 258 -5.21 15.74 34.45
CA GLU A 258 -4.72 17.12 34.63
C GLU A 258 -3.22 17.25 34.31
N ASP A 259 -2.39 16.29 34.72
CA ASP A 259 -0.95 16.31 34.45
C ASP A 259 -0.67 16.17 32.95
N MET A 260 -1.45 15.33 32.25
CA MET A 260 -1.37 15.18 30.80
C MET A 260 -1.89 16.43 30.07
N ILE A 261 -2.91 17.09 30.61
CA ILE A 261 -3.44 18.36 30.06
C ILE A 261 -2.35 19.44 30.06
N VAL A 262 -1.56 19.56 31.13
CA VAL A 262 -0.45 20.53 31.20
C VAL A 262 0.58 20.27 30.08
N LYS A 263 0.96 19.01 29.86
CA LYS A 263 1.89 18.64 28.76
C LYS A 263 1.31 18.96 27.38
N ILE A 264 0.00 18.79 27.20
CA ILE A 264 -0.66 19.18 25.95
C ILE A 264 -0.66 20.70 25.78
N ASP A 265 -0.84 21.47 26.85
CA ASP A 265 -0.77 22.94 26.78
C ASP A 265 0.63 23.46 26.43
N GLU A 266 1.67 22.82 26.95
CA GLU A 266 3.05 23.07 26.54
C GLU A 266 3.26 22.75 25.05
N LEU A 267 2.71 21.63 24.56
CA LEU A 267 2.78 21.25 23.15
C LEU A 267 2.07 22.26 22.24
N ILE A 268 0.88 22.75 22.63
CA ILE A 268 0.15 23.79 21.90
C ILE A 268 0.99 25.06 21.81
N LYS A 269 1.61 25.47 22.92
CA LYS A 269 2.44 26.68 22.97
C LYS A 269 3.69 26.57 22.12
N ASP A 270 4.39 25.43 22.16
CA ASP A 270 5.63 25.19 21.42
C ASP A 270 5.38 25.07 19.91
N LYS A 271 4.39 24.26 19.52
CA LYS A 271 4.16 23.89 18.11
C LYS A 271 3.13 24.75 17.38
N SER A 272 2.33 25.53 18.12
CA SER A 272 1.26 26.39 17.55
C SER A 272 0.44 25.68 16.46
N PRO A 273 -0.17 24.51 16.78
CA PRO A 273 -0.84 23.66 15.79
C PRO A 273 -1.98 24.39 15.09
N LYS A 274 -2.27 24.00 13.84
CA LYS A 274 -3.37 24.54 13.03
C LYS A 274 -4.12 23.41 12.30
N GLY A 275 -5.33 23.72 11.81
CA GLY A 275 -6.13 22.78 11.03
C GLY A 275 -6.36 21.44 11.75
N GLU A 276 -6.26 20.32 11.02
CA GLU A 276 -6.49 18.99 11.60
C GLU A 276 -5.53 18.63 12.76
N ALA A 277 -4.30 19.15 12.76
CA ALA A 277 -3.37 18.92 13.87
C ALA A 277 -3.85 19.61 15.16
N LEU A 278 -4.39 20.84 15.05
CA LEU A 278 -5.01 21.51 16.19
C LEU A 278 -6.28 20.79 16.63
N GLN A 279 -7.10 20.34 15.69
CA GLN A 279 -8.28 19.56 16.01
C GLN A 279 -7.93 18.28 16.78
N GLU A 280 -6.90 17.54 16.39
CA GLU A 280 -6.45 16.32 17.09
C GLU A 280 -5.99 16.62 18.52
N VAL A 281 -5.26 17.71 18.70
CA VAL A 281 -4.84 18.19 20.03
C VAL A 281 -6.05 18.55 20.90
N LEU A 282 -6.97 19.36 20.40
CA LEU A 282 -8.18 19.78 21.11
C LEU A 282 -9.08 18.59 21.46
N PHE A 283 -9.25 17.66 20.50
CA PHE A 283 -10.02 16.44 20.71
C PHE A 283 -9.40 15.55 21.79
N THR A 284 -8.07 15.38 21.78
CA THR A 284 -7.34 14.64 22.82
C THR A 284 -7.47 15.30 24.18
N LYS A 285 -7.29 16.63 24.24
CA LYS A 285 -7.45 17.42 25.47
C LYS A 285 -8.87 17.33 26.03
N SER A 286 -9.89 17.39 25.17
CA SER A 286 -11.28 17.18 25.57
C SER A 286 -11.51 15.82 26.23
N ASN A 287 -10.98 14.73 25.64
CA ASN A 287 -11.09 13.40 26.24
C ASN A 287 -10.45 13.32 27.63
N LEU A 288 -9.37 14.07 27.87
CA LEU A 288 -8.75 14.16 29.20
C LEU A 288 -9.63 14.93 30.20
N TYR A 289 -10.22 16.06 29.80
CA TYR A 289 -11.17 16.79 30.65
C TYR A 289 -12.41 15.94 30.97
N PHE A 290 -12.93 15.20 30.00
CA PHE A 290 -14.04 14.26 30.22
C PHE A 290 -13.67 13.20 31.27
N ARG A 291 -12.47 12.62 31.18
CA ARG A 291 -11.94 11.68 32.20
C ARG A 291 -11.75 12.31 33.58
N ALA A 292 -11.45 13.62 33.62
CA ALA A 292 -11.39 14.42 34.84
C ALA A 292 -12.77 14.83 35.38
N LYS A 293 -13.87 14.42 34.73
CA LYS A 293 -15.25 14.84 35.05
C LYS A 293 -15.49 16.35 34.92
N LYS A 294 -14.67 17.02 34.11
CA LYS A 294 -14.75 18.45 33.77
C LYS A 294 -15.53 18.60 32.47
N MET A 295 -16.86 18.44 32.57
CA MET A 295 -17.74 18.25 31.41
C MET A 295 -17.87 19.51 30.55
N GLU A 296 -17.90 20.70 31.17
CA GLU A 296 -18.02 21.97 30.44
C GLU A 296 -16.77 22.23 29.59
N GLU A 297 -15.59 22.02 30.16
CA GLU A 297 -14.31 22.18 29.45
C GLU A 297 -14.17 21.15 28.32
N ALA A 298 -14.57 19.90 28.58
CA ALA A 298 -14.56 18.85 27.56
C ALA A 298 -15.49 19.19 26.38
N GLU A 299 -16.72 19.65 26.65
CA GLU A 299 -17.68 20.03 25.63
C GLU A 299 -17.19 21.23 24.81
N ALA A 300 -16.68 22.27 25.50
CA ALA A 300 -16.16 23.47 24.85
C ALA A 300 -15.04 23.14 23.84
N LEU A 301 -14.11 22.27 24.24
CA LEU A 301 -13.01 21.83 23.38
C LEU A 301 -13.48 20.98 22.19
N LEU A 302 -14.50 20.13 22.35
CA LEU A 302 -15.09 19.40 21.21
C LEU A 302 -15.72 20.35 20.21
N ARG A 303 -16.46 21.36 20.70
CA ARG A 303 -17.09 22.37 19.84
C ARG A 303 -16.04 23.22 19.11
N GLU A 304 -14.94 23.54 19.77
CA GLU A 304 -13.80 24.21 19.13
C GLU A 304 -13.14 23.31 18.08
N ALA A 305 -12.81 22.07 18.44
CA ALA A 305 -12.24 21.07 17.54
C ALA A 305 -13.10 20.88 16.27
N MET A 306 -14.43 20.86 16.42
CA MET A 306 -15.37 20.78 15.32
C MET A 306 -15.27 21.98 14.36
N LYS A 307 -15.08 23.20 14.90
CA LYS A 307 -14.94 24.42 14.08
C LYS A 307 -13.61 24.50 13.35
N VAL A 308 -12.54 23.96 13.94
CA VAL A 308 -11.17 24.04 13.40
C VAL A 308 -11.02 23.23 12.10
N ALA A 309 -11.65 22.07 11.99
CA ALA A 309 -11.63 21.23 10.79
C ALA A 309 -12.95 20.44 10.63
N PRO A 310 -14.05 21.10 10.25
CA PRO A 310 -15.40 20.50 10.25
C PRO A 310 -15.53 19.30 9.29
N ASP A 311 -14.82 19.33 8.17
CA ASP A 311 -14.93 18.32 7.11
C ASP A 311 -14.05 17.08 7.33
N SER A 312 -13.18 17.11 8.35
CA SER A 312 -12.30 15.98 8.67
C SER A 312 -13.10 14.78 9.19
N LYS A 313 -12.48 13.60 9.22
CA LYS A 313 -13.09 12.40 9.81
C LYS A 313 -13.47 12.62 11.28
N THR A 314 -12.65 13.35 12.03
CA THR A 314 -12.94 13.67 13.44
C THR A 314 -14.04 14.73 13.53
N GLY A 315 -13.98 15.79 12.71
CA GLY A 315 -15.02 16.83 12.63
C GLY A 315 -16.41 16.26 12.41
N LYS A 316 -16.55 15.33 11.47
CA LYS A 316 -17.81 14.63 11.16
C LYS A 316 -18.32 13.72 12.27
N ARG A 317 -17.46 13.28 13.20
CA ARG A 317 -17.83 12.39 14.33
C ARG A 317 -18.18 13.16 15.59
N ILE A 318 -17.73 14.40 15.75
CA ILE A 318 -17.96 15.19 16.95
C ILE A 318 -19.46 15.42 17.25
N PRO A 319 -20.35 15.69 16.26
CA PRO A 319 -21.78 15.84 16.51
C PRO A 319 -22.40 14.67 17.28
N ASP A 320 -22.16 13.43 16.83
CA ASP A 320 -22.67 12.22 17.48
C ASP A 320 -22.12 12.05 18.91
N ILE A 321 -20.87 12.48 19.15
CA ILE A 321 -20.24 12.45 20.48
C ILE A 321 -20.92 13.45 21.42
N LEU A 322 -21.13 14.69 20.94
CA LEU A 322 -21.83 15.73 21.68
C LEU A 322 -23.25 15.28 22.04
N GLU A 323 -23.99 14.75 21.08
CA GLU A 323 -25.34 14.21 21.32
C GLU A 323 -25.33 13.05 22.33
N ARG A 324 -24.39 12.11 22.20
CA ARG A 324 -24.38 10.91 23.04
C ARG A 324 -24.01 11.18 24.49
N PHE A 325 -23.08 12.09 24.74
CA PHE A 325 -22.41 12.26 26.05
C PHE A 325 -22.65 13.62 26.71
N PHE A 326 -23.14 14.62 25.98
CA PHE A 326 -23.32 15.99 26.47
C PHE A 326 -24.73 16.53 26.24
N SER A 327 -25.65 15.75 25.66
CA SER A 327 -27.07 16.13 25.61
C SER A 327 -27.69 16.09 27.01
N LYS A 328 -28.36 17.18 27.38
CA LYS A 328 -29.08 17.31 28.66
C LYS A 328 -30.37 16.48 28.73
N GLU A 329 -30.76 15.82 27.64
CA GLU A 329 -32.05 15.13 27.51
C GLU A 329 -32.07 13.69 28.07
N LYS A 330 -30.97 13.16 28.59
CA LYS A 330 -30.92 11.81 29.20
C LYS A 330 -31.02 11.77 30.73
N GLU A 331 -31.23 12.93 31.37
CA GLU A 331 -31.38 13.03 32.82
C GLU A 331 -32.83 13.24 33.30
N SER A 332 -33.84 13.01 32.44
CA SER A 332 -35.26 12.97 32.83
C SER A 332 -35.79 11.55 32.99
#